data_AF-A0A9C8KVW1-F1
#
_entry.id   AF-A0A9C8KVW1-F1
#
_cell.length_a   1.000
_cell.length_b   1.000
_cell.length_c   1.000
_cell.angle_alpha   90.00
_cell.angle_beta   90.00
_cell.angle_gamma   90.00
#
_symmetry.space_group_name_H-M   'P 1'
#
loop_
_entity.id
_entity.type
_entity.pdbx_description
1 polymer ?
#
loop_
_entity_poly.entity_id
_entity_poly.type
_entity_poly.pdbx_seq_one_letter_code
_entity_poly.pdbx_strand_id
1 'polypeptide(L)'
;MEHKKLFFDKSRRGAFLAVLLVLSAGVLSAQQELPGDWLRFSLRGSSFGPLFEASSVLEPGEGIYLSRYDSDKAMDRDRNTAWVEGVPGPGHGESYWLGLEHYPEALGLINGYAKNRELFEKNYRLRRVKVQLFAGVNLSGFAGQWHDYYDALPISSARTLELSDSMEAQRIELPFDISTVVPRMEEF
;
A
#
# COMPACT_ATOMS: atom_id res chain seq x y z
N MET A 1 -22.77 5.31 42.39
CA MET A 1 -21.45 5.57 41.78
C MET A 1 -20.81 4.22 41.51
N GLU A 2 -21.19 3.59 40.39
CA GLU A 2 -20.70 2.26 40.00
C GLU A 2 -19.74 2.43 38.82
N HIS A 3 -18.49 2.03 39.02
CA HIS A 3 -17.48 1.93 37.97
C HIS A 3 -17.74 0.67 37.14
N LYS A 4 -18.40 0.81 35.99
CA LYS A 4 -18.36 -0.24 34.94
C LYS A 4 -16.98 -0.24 34.30
N LYS A 5 -16.18 -1.27 34.60
CA LYS A 5 -14.98 -1.63 33.86
C LYS A 5 -15.39 -1.96 32.42
N LEU A 6 -14.97 -1.15 31.45
CA LEU A 6 -14.97 -1.55 30.04
C LEU A 6 -13.98 -2.71 29.89
N PHE A 7 -14.50 -3.93 29.78
CA PHE A 7 -13.76 -5.03 29.19
C PHE A 7 -13.69 -4.76 27.68
N PHE A 8 -12.48 -4.48 27.19
CA PHE A 8 -12.20 -4.44 25.76
C PHE A 8 -12.17 -5.88 25.25
N ASP A 9 -13.13 -6.22 24.41
CA ASP A 9 -13.20 -7.47 23.66
C ASP A 9 -12.09 -7.47 22.59
N LYS A 10 -11.18 -8.46 22.69
CA LYS A 10 -10.05 -8.69 21.77
C LYS A 10 -10.46 -9.40 20.47
N SER A 11 -11.76 -9.61 20.21
CA SER A 11 -12.24 -10.49 19.13
C SER A 11 -12.78 -9.80 17.87
N ARG A 12 -12.66 -8.47 17.72
CA ARG A 12 -13.02 -7.82 16.44
C ARG A 12 -11.97 -8.13 15.37
N ARG A 13 -12.13 -9.27 14.71
CA ARG A 13 -11.57 -9.55 13.39
C ARG A 13 -12.17 -8.53 12.43
N GLY A 14 -11.48 -7.42 12.21
CA GLY A 14 -11.84 -6.46 11.18
C GLY A 14 -11.44 -7.01 9.82
N ALA A 15 -12.36 -7.02 8.86
CA ALA A 15 -11.98 -7.07 7.45
C ALA A 15 -11.23 -5.77 7.13
N PHE A 16 -10.04 -5.88 6.53
CA PHE A 16 -9.22 -4.72 6.17
C PHE A 16 -9.31 -4.49 4.65
N LEU A 17 -9.47 -3.24 4.24
CA LEU A 17 -9.42 -2.84 2.85
C LEU A 17 -7.97 -2.60 2.44
N ALA A 18 -7.40 -3.48 1.63
CA ALA A 18 -6.14 -3.16 0.97
C ALA A 18 -6.44 -2.33 -0.30
N VAL A 19 -6.12 -1.04 -0.27
CA VAL A 19 -6.06 -0.22 -1.48
C VAL A 19 -4.73 -0.51 -2.16
N LEU A 20 -4.78 -1.16 -3.31
CA LEU A 20 -3.59 -1.56 -4.03
C LEU A 20 -3.31 -0.63 -5.19
N LEU A 21 -2.08 -0.15 -5.28
CA LEU A 21 -1.58 0.53 -6.45
C LEU A 21 -0.68 -0.46 -7.21
N VAL A 22 -1.24 -1.10 -8.25
CA VAL A 22 -0.56 -2.16 -9.02
C VAL A 22 -0.18 -1.66 -10.39
N LEU A 23 1.11 -1.37 -10.63
CA LEU A 23 1.64 -1.20 -11.98
C LEU A 23 2.24 -2.56 -12.41
N SER A 24 1.63 -3.29 -13.34
CA SER A 24 2.11 -4.62 -13.81
C SER A 24 2.83 -4.53 -15.18
N ALA A 25 3.83 -5.36 -15.52
CA ALA A 25 3.92 -6.83 -15.41
C ALA A 25 5.30 -7.37 -14.95
N GLY A 26 5.29 -8.20 -13.91
CA GLY A 26 6.44 -8.97 -13.40
C GLY A 26 6.11 -9.64 -12.06
N VAL A 27 6.71 -10.81 -11.79
CA VAL A 27 6.47 -11.60 -10.57
C VAL A 27 7.12 -10.92 -9.36
N LEU A 28 6.31 -10.66 -8.33
CA LEU A 28 6.58 -9.83 -7.16
C LEU A 28 7.13 -10.67 -6.00
N SER A 29 8.04 -10.12 -5.20
CA SER A 29 8.56 -10.74 -3.97
C SER A 29 7.61 -10.64 -2.77
N ALA A 30 6.69 -9.66 -2.77
CA ALA A 30 5.72 -9.45 -1.68
C ALA A 30 4.30 -9.95 -1.99
N GLN A 31 4.09 -10.56 -3.15
CA GLN A 31 2.81 -11.14 -3.57
C GLN A 31 3.01 -12.60 -3.94
N GLN A 32 2.25 -13.49 -3.31
CA GLN A 32 2.18 -14.91 -3.67
C GLN A 32 0.78 -15.25 -4.20
N GLU A 33 0.69 -15.89 -5.36
CA GLU A 33 -0.57 -16.41 -5.89
C GLU A 33 -1.01 -17.64 -5.08
N LEU A 34 -2.30 -17.66 -4.73
CA LEU A 34 -2.99 -18.74 -4.03
C LEU A 34 -4.10 -19.32 -4.93
N PRO A 35 -4.65 -20.51 -4.63
CA PRO A 35 -5.75 -21.07 -5.41
C PRO A 35 -6.98 -20.16 -5.47
N GLY A 36 -7.64 -20.08 -6.63
CA GLY A 36 -8.94 -19.39 -6.77
C GLY A 36 -8.85 -17.86 -6.75
N ASP A 37 -7.87 -17.28 -7.46
CA ASP A 37 -7.62 -15.84 -7.62
C ASP A 37 -7.14 -15.10 -6.36
N TRP A 38 -6.95 -15.82 -5.26
CA TRP A 38 -6.42 -15.26 -4.02
C TRP A 38 -4.95 -14.85 -4.18
N LEU A 39 -4.59 -13.75 -3.53
CA LEU A 39 -3.23 -13.25 -3.44
C LEU A 39 -2.85 -13.09 -1.97
N ARG A 40 -1.63 -13.48 -1.61
CA ARG A 40 -1.06 -13.17 -0.30
C ARG A 40 -0.16 -11.96 -0.38
N PHE A 41 -0.44 -10.96 0.44
CA PHE A 41 0.40 -9.78 0.64
C PHE A 41 1.12 -9.86 1.99
N SER A 42 2.38 -9.45 2.00
CA SER A 42 3.15 -9.20 3.22
C SER A 42 3.20 -7.70 3.44
N LEU A 43 2.50 -7.18 4.44
CA LEU A 43 2.44 -5.75 4.74
C LEU A 43 3.07 -5.47 6.10
N ARG A 44 3.64 -4.28 6.27
CA ARG A 44 4.20 -3.80 7.54
C ARG A 44 3.64 -2.43 7.90
N GLY A 45 3.75 -2.04 9.16
CA GLY A 45 3.25 -0.76 9.63
C GLY A 45 2.98 -0.77 11.12
N SER A 46 2.21 0.20 11.60
CA SER A 46 1.79 0.26 13.00
C SER A 46 0.31 -0.09 13.12
N SER A 47 -0.10 -0.61 14.28
CA SER A 47 -1.50 -1.00 14.54
C SER A 47 -2.52 0.13 14.47
N PHE A 48 -2.08 1.39 14.35
CA PHE A 48 -2.93 2.57 14.22
C PHE A 48 -2.57 3.43 13.00
N GLY A 49 -1.70 2.91 12.12
CA GLY A 49 -1.28 3.56 10.89
C GLY A 49 -1.64 2.70 9.69
N PRO A 50 -1.49 3.24 8.47
CA PRO A 50 -1.64 2.44 7.28
C PRO A 50 -0.59 1.34 7.27
N LEU A 51 -1.00 0.16 6.84
CA LEU A 51 -0.07 -0.90 6.48
C LEU A 51 0.41 -0.63 5.06
N PHE A 52 1.65 -0.99 4.77
CA PHE A 52 2.22 -0.77 3.45
C PHE A 52 3.32 -1.76 3.14
N GLU A 53 3.60 -1.92 1.85
CA GLU A 53 4.83 -2.53 1.37
C GLU A 53 5.10 -2.09 -0.07
N ALA A 54 6.29 -2.36 -0.59
CA ALA A 54 6.63 -2.16 -1.99
C ALA A 54 7.25 -3.41 -2.64
N SER A 55 7.08 -3.52 -3.96
CA SER A 55 7.55 -4.65 -4.79
C SER A 55 9.04 -4.89 -4.71
N SER A 56 9.78 -3.78 -4.66
CA SER A 56 11.21 -3.76 -4.47
C SER A 56 11.63 -2.40 -3.89
N VAL A 57 12.87 -2.33 -3.42
CA VAL A 57 13.45 -1.14 -2.79
C VAL A 57 14.87 -0.99 -3.28
N LEU A 58 15.27 0.25 -3.61
CA LEU A 58 16.64 0.60 -3.95
C LEU A 58 17.53 0.48 -2.72
N GLU A 59 18.66 -0.20 -2.89
CA GLU A 59 19.61 -0.48 -1.79
C GLU A 59 18.86 -1.12 -0.60
N PRO A 60 18.22 -2.30 -0.78
CA PRO A 60 17.42 -2.89 0.28
C PRO A 60 18.29 -3.11 1.51
N GLY A 61 17.76 -2.74 2.67
CA GLY A 61 18.50 -2.84 3.91
C GLY A 61 18.79 -4.28 4.29
N GLU A 62 19.90 -4.51 4.98
CA GLU A 62 20.28 -5.84 5.47
C GLU A 62 19.77 -6.05 6.90
N GLY A 63 19.05 -7.17 7.12
CA GLY A 63 18.56 -7.55 8.44
C GLY A 63 17.51 -6.58 8.99
N ILE A 64 17.84 -5.90 10.09
CA ILE A 64 16.93 -4.97 10.79
C ILE A 64 17.08 -3.51 10.34
N TYR A 65 18.04 -3.20 9.47
CA TYR A 65 18.28 -1.84 9.01
C TYR A 65 17.37 -1.54 7.82
N LEU A 66 16.64 -0.43 7.88
CA LEU A 66 15.81 0.03 6.76
C LEU A 66 16.64 0.87 5.79
N SER A 67 16.33 0.75 4.50
CA SER A 67 16.97 1.56 3.46
C SER A 67 16.58 3.04 3.60
N ARG A 68 17.43 3.94 3.08
CA ARG A 68 17.05 5.36 2.92
C ARG A 68 15.95 5.56 1.87
N TYR A 69 15.65 4.53 1.08
CA TYR A 69 14.63 4.51 0.02
C TYR A 69 13.53 3.47 0.25
N ASP A 70 13.43 2.98 1.48
CA ASP A 70 12.55 1.87 1.82
C ASP A 70 11.06 2.25 1.70
N SER A 71 10.18 1.25 1.70
CA SER A 71 8.74 1.48 1.46
C SER A 71 8.09 2.40 2.50
N ASP A 72 8.65 2.49 3.71
CA ASP A 72 8.18 3.41 4.77
C ASP A 72 8.32 4.89 4.38
N LYS A 73 9.25 5.23 3.48
CA LYS A 73 9.51 6.60 3.04
C LYS A 73 8.38 7.21 2.21
N ALA A 74 7.47 6.41 1.67
CA ALA A 74 6.25 6.95 1.07
C ALA A 74 5.20 7.37 2.11
N MET A 75 5.35 6.94 3.36
CA MET A 75 4.35 7.08 4.43
C MET A 75 4.84 7.88 5.63
N ASP A 76 6.12 8.29 5.66
CA ASP A 76 6.76 9.01 6.76
C ASP A 76 6.41 10.51 6.84
N ARG A 77 5.67 11.02 5.84
CA ARG A 77 5.23 12.43 5.71
C ARG A 77 6.39 13.43 5.56
N ASP A 78 7.59 12.98 5.21
CA ASP A 78 8.72 13.86 4.90
C ASP A 78 8.90 13.97 3.37
N ARG A 79 8.69 15.15 2.81
CA ARG A 79 8.91 15.39 1.36
C ARG A 79 10.37 15.23 0.91
N ASN A 80 11.31 15.15 1.86
CA ASN A 80 12.73 14.97 1.59
C ASN A 80 13.17 13.51 1.53
N THR A 81 12.27 12.58 1.77
CA THR A 81 12.43 11.14 1.59
C THR A 81 11.51 10.67 0.47
N ALA A 82 11.74 9.46 -0.04
CA ALA A 82 10.88 8.81 -1.00
C ALA A 82 11.15 7.30 -0.98
N TRP A 83 10.10 6.51 -1.21
CA TRP A 83 10.32 5.15 -1.69
C TRP A 83 10.93 5.21 -3.10
N VAL A 84 11.94 4.38 -3.34
CA VAL A 84 12.52 4.20 -4.67
C VAL A 84 12.61 2.70 -4.93
N GLU A 85 12.13 2.26 -6.08
CA GLU A 85 12.19 0.89 -6.53
C GLU A 85 13.62 0.40 -6.73
N GLY A 86 13.85 -0.89 -6.51
CA GLY A 86 15.16 -1.54 -6.62
C GLY A 86 15.49 -2.09 -8.00
N VAL A 87 14.60 -1.92 -8.98
CA VAL A 87 14.80 -2.44 -10.34
C VAL A 87 15.54 -1.45 -11.24
N PRO A 88 16.38 -1.93 -12.17
CA PRO A 88 17.00 -1.04 -13.17
C PRO A 88 15.96 -0.39 -14.10
N GLY A 89 16.20 0.88 -14.46
CA GLY A 89 15.40 1.57 -15.47
C GLY A 89 14.20 2.33 -14.89
N PRO A 90 13.09 2.47 -15.65
CA PRO A 90 11.96 3.33 -15.28
C PRO A 90 10.96 2.73 -14.29
N GLY A 91 11.27 1.59 -13.66
CA GLY A 91 10.38 0.98 -12.65
C GLY A 91 9.06 0.43 -13.18
N HIS A 92 8.95 0.09 -14.47
CA HIS A 92 7.73 -0.51 -15.01
C HIS A 92 7.50 -1.90 -14.42
N GLY A 93 6.33 -2.12 -13.80
CA GLY A 93 6.00 -3.37 -13.11
C GLY A 93 6.08 -3.30 -11.59
N GLU A 94 6.57 -2.18 -11.04
CA GLU A 94 6.73 -1.99 -9.61
C GLU A 94 5.43 -1.54 -8.94
N SER A 95 5.14 -2.10 -7.77
CA SER A 95 3.86 -1.91 -7.08
C SER A 95 4.08 -1.42 -5.66
N TYR A 96 3.13 -0.61 -5.19
CA TYR A 96 3.08 -0.15 -3.82
C TYR A 96 1.73 -0.54 -3.23
N TRP A 97 1.75 -1.27 -2.12
CA TRP A 97 0.57 -1.81 -1.48
C TRP A 97 0.22 -0.97 -0.26
N LEU A 98 -1.06 -0.63 -0.08
CA LEU A 98 -1.58 0.04 1.11
C LEU A 98 -2.69 -0.81 1.74
N GLY A 99 -2.52 -1.19 3.00
CA GLY A 99 -3.58 -1.73 3.83
C GLY A 99 -4.24 -0.62 4.64
N LEU A 100 -5.53 -0.42 4.45
CA LEU A 100 -6.36 0.59 5.11
C LEU A 100 -7.52 -0.08 5.84
N GLU A 101 -7.92 0.47 6.99
CA GLU A 101 -9.13 -0.01 7.70
C GLU A 101 -10.42 0.41 6.99
N HIS A 102 -10.38 1.54 6.28
CA HIS A 102 -11.53 2.16 5.66
C HIS A 102 -11.20 2.68 4.28
N TYR A 103 -12.23 2.78 3.43
CA TYR A 103 -12.11 3.41 2.13
C TYR A 103 -11.82 4.91 2.31
N PRO A 104 -10.67 5.43 1.83
CA PRO A 104 -10.35 6.84 1.98
C PRO A 104 -11.14 7.69 0.99
N GLU A 105 -11.47 8.91 1.38
CA GLU A 105 -12.07 9.90 0.46
C GLU A 105 -11.12 10.23 -0.71
N ALA A 106 -9.82 10.33 -0.42
CA ALA A 106 -8.76 10.52 -1.40
C ALA A 106 -7.40 10.08 -0.85
N LEU A 107 -6.43 9.86 -1.74
CA LEU A 107 -5.02 9.68 -1.40
C LEU A 107 -4.23 10.97 -1.66
N GLY A 108 -3.26 11.27 -0.81
CA GLY A 108 -2.25 12.30 -1.08
C GLY A 108 -1.01 11.66 -1.69
N LEU A 109 -0.55 12.13 -2.86
CA LEU A 109 0.60 11.57 -3.55
C LEU A 109 1.53 12.66 -4.09
N ILE A 110 2.83 12.49 -3.87
CA ILE A 110 3.88 13.21 -4.62
C ILE A 110 4.47 12.19 -5.60
N ASN A 111 4.48 12.51 -6.89
CA ASN A 111 4.72 11.52 -7.96
C ASN A 111 6.20 11.22 -8.25
N GLY A 112 7.11 11.59 -7.35
CA GLY A 112 8.55 11.40 -7.50
C GLY A 112 9.35 11.96 -6.33
N TYR A 113 10.67 11.90 -6.42
CA TYR A 113 11.54 12.31 -5.32
C TYR A 113 11.67 13.84 -5.20
N ALA A 114 10.80 14.46 -4.41
CA ALA A 114 10.60 15.91 -4.36
C ALA A 114 11.49 16.67 -3.35
N LYS A 115 12.60 16.09 -2.90
CA LYS A 115 13.54 16.73 -1.97
C LYS A 115 14.06 18.07 -2.49
N ASN A 116 14.40 18.13 -3.78
CA ASN A 116 14.75 19.36 -4.47
C ASN A 116 14.49 19.21 -5.98
N ARG A 117 14.53 20.34 -6.71
CA ARG A 117 14.22 20.40 -8.14
C ARG A 117 15.13 19.49 -8.97
N GLU A 118 16.43 19.54 -8.69
CA GLU A 118 17.44 18.78 -9.43
C GLU A 118 17.19 17.27 -9.30
N LEU A 119 17.00 16.77 -8.08
CA LEU A 119 16.69 15.37 -7.83
C LEU A 119 15.36 14.97 -8.45
N PHE A 120 14.33 15.81 -8.32
CA PHE A 120 13.02 15.52 -8.92
C PHE A 120 13.14 15.34 -10.43
N GLU A 121 13.85 16.24 -11.12
CA GLU A 121 14.01 16.23 -12.57
C GLU A 121 14.91 15.10 -13.08
N LYS A 122 15.96 14.76 -12.32
CA LYS A 122 16.94 13.73 -12.66
C LYS A 122 16.42 12.29 -12.52
N ASN A 123 15.39 12.08 -11.70
CA ASN A 123 14.80 10.75 -11.47
C ASN A 123 13.54 10.54 -12.30
N TYR A 124 13.17 9.26 -12.49
CA TYR A 124 11.88 8.91 -13.06
C TYR A 124 10.73 9.34 -12.13
N ARG A 125 9.57 9.61 -12.73
CA ARG A 125 8.38 10.14 -12.05
C ARG A 125 7.14 9.46 -12.58
N LEU A 126 6.21 9.16 -11.68
CA LEU A 126 4.96 8.54 -12.04
C LEU A 126 4.10 9.54 -12.81
N ARG A 127 3.73 9.20 -14.04
CA ARG A 127 2.74 9.96 -14.83
C ARG A 127 1.40 9.26 -14.90
N ARG A 128 1.41 7.94 -14.76
CA ARG A 128 0.24 7.08 -14.79
C ARG A 128 0.39 6.00 -13.74
N VAL A 129 -0.69 5.75 -13.02
CA VAL A 129 -0.77 4.68 -12.02
C VAL A 129 -2.00 3.83 -12.24
N LYS A 130 -1.85 2.51 -12.09
CA LYS A 130 -2.96 1.58 -12.10
C LYS A 130 -3.32 1.28 -10.65
N VAL A 131 -4.59 1.41 -10.31
CA VAL A 131 -5.11 1.20 -8.96
C VAL A 131 -6.13 0.09 -9.00
N GLN A 132 -6.12 -0.78 -8.01
CA GLN A 132 -7.04 -1.90 -7.85
C GLN A 132 -7.30 -2.14 -6.36
N LEU A 133 -8.55 -2.44 -6.01
CA LEU A 133 -8.96 -2.73 -4.64
C LEU A 133 -9.03 -4.22 -4.38
N PHE A 134 -8.62 -4.60 -3.17
CA PHE A 134 -8.67 -5.96 -2.67
C PHE A 134 -9.34 -5.97 -1.29
N ALA A 135 -10.20 -6.97 -1.06
CA ALA A 135 -10.65 -7.31 0.29
C ALA A 135 -9.64 -8.28 0.88
N GLY A 136 -9.04 -7.93 2.02
CA GLY A 136 -8.01 -8.74 2.68
C GLY A 136 -8.47 -9.27 4.03
N VAL A 137 -8.19 -10.54 4.28
CA VAL A 137 -8.35 -11.18 5.58
C VAL A 137 -6.98 -11.41 6.20
N ASN A 138 -6.80 -10.95 7.43
CA ASN A 138 -5.60 -11.25 8.20
C ASN A 138 -5.72 -12.68 8.75
N LEU A 139 -4.80 -13.56 8.35
CA LEU A 139 -4.75 -14.91 8.90
C LEU A 139 -3.97 -14.90 10.21
N SER A 140 -4.71 -14.86 11.32
CA SER A 140 -4.12 -14.96 12.66
C SER A 140 -3.31 -16.25 12.78
N GLY A 141 -1.98 -16.14 12.92
CA GLY A 141 -1.05 -17.27 13.05
C GLY A 141 0.20 -17.17 12.17
N PHE A 142 0.17 -16.33 11.14
CA PHE A 142 1.33 -15.95 10.33
C PHE A 142 1.60 -14.47 10.60
N ALA A 143 2.25 -14.15 11.73
CA ALA A 143 2.83 -12.83 11.92
C ALA A 143 4.34 -13.05 11.97
N GLY A 144 5.06 -12.51 10.98
CA GLY A 144 6.50 -12.35 11.12
C GLY A 144 6.78 -11.31 12.20
N GLN A 145 8.02 -11.21 12.67
CA GLN A 145 8.38 -10.16 13.64
C GLN A 145 8.12 -8.72 13.12
N TRP A 146 7.98 -8.55 11.80
CA TRP A 146 7.89 -7.24 11.13
C TRP A 146 6.75 -7.12 10.13
N HIS A 147 6.09 -8.23 9.79
CA HIS A 147 5.09 -8.29 8.72
C HIS A 147 3.86 -9.06 9.15
N ASP A 148 2.72 -8.49 8.78
CA ASP A 148 1.42 -9.14 8.80
C ASP A 148 1.08 -9.66 7.41
N TYR A 149 0.62 -10.91 7.34
CA TYR A 149 0.21 -11.50 6.08
C TYR A 149 -1.31 -11.39 5.88
N TYR A 150 -1.69 -10.98 4.68
CA TYR A 150 -3.08 -10.82 4.26
C TYR A 150 -3.34 -11.67 3.04
N ASP A 151 -4.30 -12.58 3.14
CA ASP A 151 -4.86 -13.24 1.95
C ASP A 151 -5.98 -12.35 1.45
N ALA A 152 -5.99 -12.07 0.15
CA ALA A 152 -6.83 -11.04 -0.42
C ALA A 152 -7.36 -11.42 -1.80
N LEU A 153 -8.58 -10.96 -2.09
CA LEU A 153 -9.22 -11.12 -3.39
C LEU A 153 -9.48 -9.76 -4.05
N PRO A 154 -9.32 -9.67 -5.39
CA PRO A 154 -9.65 -8.45 -6.11
C PRO A 154 -11.17 -8.21 -6.09
N ILE A 155 -11.58 -7.09 -5.50
CA ILE A 155 -13.00 -6.66 -5.44
C ILE A 155 -13.33 -5.59 -6.49
N SER A 156 -12.35 -5.24 -7.32
CA SER A 156 -12.51 -4.32 -8.44
C SER A 156 -11.58 -4.70 -9.60
N SER A 157 -11.91 -4.23 -10.79
CA SER A 157 -10.97 -4.22 -11.91
C SER A 157 -9.98 -3.07 -11.75
N ALA A 158 -8.75 -3.23 -12.24
CA ALA A 158 -7.78 -2.16 -12.25
C ALA A 158 -8.28 -0.94 -13.05
N ARG A 159 -7.99 0.25 -12.54
CA ARG A 159 -8.29 1.56 -13.16
C ARG A 159 -7.00 2.34 -13.30
N THR A 160 -6.84 3.03 -14.43
CA THR A 160 -5.66 3.89 -14.65
C THR A 160 -6.00 5.31 -14.25
N LEU A 161 -5.12 5.94 -13.48
CA LEU A 161 -5.15 7.32 -13.07
C LEU A 161 -3.97 8.06 -13.70
N GLU A 162 -4.22 9.25 -14.21
CA GLU A 162 -3.19 10.17 -14.68
C GLU A 162 -2.75 11.06 -13.52
N LEU A 163 -1.45 11.34 -13.43
CA LEU A 163 -0.84 12.18 -12.40
C LEU A 163 -0.21 13.41 -13.03
N SER A 164 -0.30 14.54 -12.35
CA SER A 164 0.42 15.75 -12.75
C SER A 164 1.91 15.58 -12.49
N ASP A 165 2.80 16.21 -13.28
CA ASP A 165 4.21 16.34 -12.87
C ASP A 165 4.31 17.42 -11.80
N SER A 166 4.40 17.03 -10.53
CA SER A 166 4.43 18.00 -9.46
C SER A 166 5.28 17.55 -8.29
N MET A 167 6.09 18.48 -7.79
CA MET A 167 6.81 18.33 -6.52
C MET A 167 5.91 18.53 -5.30
N GLU A 168 4.64 18.92 -5.52
CA GLU A 168 3.65 19.14 -4.47
C GLU A 168 2.68 17.96 -4.38
N ALA A 169 2.15 17.74 -3.18
CA ALA A 169 1.18 16.68 -2.94
C ALA A 169 -0.09 16.92 -3.75
N GLN A 170 -0.52 15.88 -4.45
CA GLN A 170 -1.71 15.86 -5.29
C GLN A 170 -2.79 15.06 -4.57
N ARG A 171 -4.02 15.56 -4.62
CA ARG A 171 -5.19 14.84 -4.14
C ARG A 171 -5.68 13.90 -5.24
N ILE A 172 -5.69 12.61 -4.97
CA ILE A 172 -6.08 11.55 -5.90
C ILE A 172 -7.36 10.90 -5.39
N GLU A 173 -8.45 11.16 -6.11
CA GLU A 173 -9.73 10.48 -5.85
C GLU A 173 -9.71 9.09 -6.45
N LEU A 174 -10.15 8.12 -5.67
CA LEU A 174 -10.17 6.73 -6.10
C LEU A 174 -11.37 6.50 -7.04
N PRO A 175 -11.17 5.90 -8.23
CA PRO A 175 -12.19 5.84 -9.28
C PRO A 175 -13.15 4.65 -9.10
N PHE A 176 -13.55 4.35 -7.86
CA PHE A 176 -14.41 3.22 -7.54
C PHE A 176 -15.68 3.69 -6.85
N ASP A 177 -16.80 3.06 -7.22
CA ASP A 177 -18.08 3.31 -6.58
C ASP A 177 -18.13 2.59 -5.22
N ILE A 178 -18.06 3.37 -4.14
CA ILE A 178 -18.08 2.87 -2.76
C ILE A 178 -19.32 2.01 -2.46
N SER A 179 -20.47 2.30 -3.10
CA SER A 179 -21.70 1.54 -2.91
C SER A 179 -21.61 0.12 -3.48
N THR A 180 -20.67 -0.12 -4.40
CA THR A 180 -20.37 -1.44 -4.96
C THR A 180 -19.22 -2.14 -4.23
N VAL A 181 -18.25 -1.37 -3.74
CA VAL A 181 -17.03 -1.90 -3.11
C VAL A 181 -17.31 -2.41 -1.70
N VAL A 182 -18.02 -1.62 -0.89
CA VAL A 182 -18.25 -1.93 0.53
C VAL A 182 -19.02 -3.24 0.73
N PRO A 183 -20.14 -3.51 0.01
CA PRO A 183 -20.83 -4.80 0.17
C PRO A 183 -19.94 -6.00 -0.18
N ARG A 184 -19.10 -5.88 -1.21
CA ARG A 184 -18.14 -6.94 -1.58
C ARG A 184 -17.07 -7.18 -0.51
N MET A 185 -16.79 -6.19 0.34
CA MET A 185 -15.90 -6.40 1.49
C MET A 185 -16.59 -7.19 2.60
N GLU A 186 -17.89 -6.98 2.81
CA GLU A 186 -18.69 -7.67 3.83
C GLU A 186 -18.98 -9.15 3.47
N GLU A 187 -18.77 -9.53 2.21
CA GLU A 187 -18.85 -10.93 1.76
C GLU A 187 -17.69 -11.82 2.27
N PHE A 188 -16.67 -11.23 2.90
CA PHE A 188 -15.47 -11.90 3.43
C PHE A 188 -15.41 -11.89 4.96
#